data_AF-A0AAU3IJ80-F1
#
_entry.id   AF-A0AAU3IJ80-F1
#
_cell.length_a   1.000
_cell.length_b   1.000
_cell.length_c   1.000
_cell.angle_alpha   90.00
_cell.angle_beta   90.00
_cell.angle_gamma   90.00
#
_symmetry.space_group_name_H-M   'P 1'
#
loop_
_entity.id
_entity.type
_entity.pdbx_description
1 polymer ?
#
loop_
_entity_poly.entity_id
_entity_poly.type
_entity_poly.pdbx_seq_one_letter_code
_entity_poly.pdbx_strand_id
1 'polypeptide(L)' 'MTSPRPESVTCLACREHAHREHLRYAEQVESLARMPGAPVTGAQAAEAARWARDLAKRFSG' A
#
# COMPACT_ATOMS: atom_id res chain seq x y z
N MET A 1 9.23 -10.85 0.55
CA MET A 1 9.35 -9.43 0.91
C MET A 1 10.34 -8.79 -0.05
N THR A 2 9.87 -7.95 -0.97
CA THR A 2 10.71 -7.19 -1.91
C THR A 2 11.23 -5.92 -1.24
N SER A 3 12.25 -5.27 -1.83
CA SER A 3 12.71 -3.97 -1.33
C SER A 3 11.55 -2.98 -1.27
N PRO A 4 11.43 -2.16 -0.21
CA PRO A 4 10.42 -1.11 -0.11
C PRO A 4 10.71 0.07 -1.03
N ARG A 5 11.91 0.13 -1.62
CA ARG A 5 12.37 1.18 -2.53
C ARG A 5 12.17 0.74 -3.99
N PRO A 6 11.22 1.33 -4.73
CA PRO A 6 10.96 0.99 -6.14
C PRO A 6 12.21 1.02 -7.01
N GLU A 7 13.06 2.02 -6.81
CA GLU A 7 14.31 2.21 -7.54
C GLU A 7 15.34 1.07 -7.35
N SER A 8 15.18 0.25 -6.30
CA SER A 8 16.05 -0.89 -6.03
C SER A 8 15.49 -2.21 -6.57
N VAL A 9 14.29 -2.22 -7.16
CA VAL A 9 13.63 -3.43 -7.67
C VAL A 9 13.70 -3.44 -9.20
N THR A 10 14.61 -4.24 -9.74
CA THR A 10 14.80 -4.38 -11.19
C THR A 10 13.97 -5.52 -11.79
N CYS A 11 13.60 -6.52 -11.00
CA CYS A 11 12.77 -7.64 -11.45
C CYS A 11 11.31 -7.20 -11.67
N LEU A 12 10.80 -7.35 -12.89
CA LEU A 12 9.43 -6.99 -13.25
C LEU A 12 8.39 -7.70 -12.37
N ALA A 13 8.50 -9.01 -12.18
CA ALA A 13 7.58 -9.76 -11.34
C ALA A 13 7.60 -9.29 -9.87
N CYS A 14 8.78 -8.85 -9.38
CA CYS A 14 8.90 -8.27 -8.05
C CYS A 14 8.23 -6.88 -7.96
N ARG A 15 8.33 -6.08 -9.03
CA ARG A 15 7.63 -4.78 -9.12
C ARG A 15 6.12 -4.97 -9.16
N GLU A 16 5.62 -5.89 -9.97
CA GLU A 16 4.19 -6.22 -10.05
C GLU A 16 3.65 -6.76 -8.72
N HIS A 17 4.42 -7.63 -8.06
CA HIS A 17 4.07 -8.11 -6.72
C HIS A 17 3.98 -6.95 -5.72
N ALA A 18 5.00 -6.09 -5.66
CA ALA A 18 5.01 -4.93 -4.77
C ALA A 18 3.85 -3.95 -5.06
N HIS A 19 3.55 -3.70 -6.34
CA HIS A 19 2.42 -2.91 -6.77
C HIS A 19 1.10 -3.44 -6.19
N ARG A 20 0.84 -4.75 -6.38
CA ARG A 20 -0.37 -5.40 -5.87
C ARG A 20 -0.45 -5.39 -4.35
N GLU A 21 0.68 -5.62 -3.68
CA GLU A 21 0.76 -5.62 -2.22
C GLU A 21 0.39 -4.26 -1.63
N HIS A 22 0.89 -3.17 -2.22
CA HIS A 22 0.57 -1.83 -1.75
C HIS A 22 -0.90 -1.44 -2.00
N LEU A 23 -1.50 -1.87 -3.11
CA LEU A 23 -2.94 -1.70 -3.34
C LEU A 23 -3.77 -2.47 -2.30
N ARG A 24 -3.41 -3.72 -2.05
CA ARG A 24 -4.06 -4.55 -1.02
C ARG A 24 -3.95 -3.94 0.36
N TYR A 25 -2.81 -3.37 0.71
CA TYR A 25 -2.62 -2.66 1.98
C TYR A 25 -3.55 -1.43 2.09
N ALA A 26 -3.69 -0.66 1.02
CA ALA A 26 -4.58 0.50 0.99
C ALA A 26 -6.05 0.12 1.27
N GLU A 27 -6.51 -0.99 0.68
CA GLU A 27 -7.85 -1.53 0.95
C GLU A 27 -7.97 -2.05 2.39
N GLN A 28 -6.95 -2.74 2.89
CA GLN A 28 -6.96 -3.32 4.22
C GLN A 28 -7.02 -2.26 5.33
N VAL A 29 -6.25 -1.17 5.21
CA VAL A 29 -6.27 -0.09 6.21
C VAL A 29 -7.59 0.69 6.20
N GLU A 30 -8.17 0.92 5.02
CA GLU A 30 -9.50 1.54 4.90
C GLU A 30 -10.60 0.63 5.46
N SER A 31 -10.49 -0.69 5.29
CA SER A 31 -11.42 -1.65 5.88
C SER A 31 -11.32 -1.68 7.41
N LEU A 32 -10.10 -1.71 7.94
CA LEU A 32 -9.85 -1.70 9.39
C LEU A 32 -10.43 -0.46 10.06
N ALA A 33 -10.26 0.73 9.49
CA ALA A 33 -10.80 1.96 10.06
C ALA A 33 -12.34 2.04 10.09
N ARG A 34 -13.04 1.19 9.31
CA ARG A 34 -14.50 1.09 9.38
C ARG A 34 -14.99 0.17 10.49
N MET A 35 -14.11 -0.62 11.11
CA MET A 35 -14.50 -1.52 12.18
C MET A 35 -14.76 -0.75 13.49
N PRO A 36 -15.85 -1.03 14.20
CA PRO A 36 -16.06 -0.51 15.54
C PRO A 36 -14.90 -0.88 16.47
N GLY A 37 -14.38 0.09 17.22
CA GLY A 37 -13.23 -0.11 18.10
C GLY A 37 -11.87 -0.17 17.38
N ALA A 38 -11.80 0.21 16.10
CA ALA A 38 -10.55 0.28 15.38
C ALA A 38 -9.55 1.23 16.08
N PRO A 39 -8.27 0.84 16.18
CA PRO A 39 -7.23 1.67 16.79
C PRO A 39 -6.79 2.84 15.90
N VAL A 40 -7.27 2.90 14.66
CA VAL A 40 -6.93 3.91 13.66
C VAL A 40 -8.17 4.70 13.26
N THR A 41 -8.05 6.02 13.22
CA THR A 41 -9.12 6.90 12.75
C THR A 41 -9.28 6.80 11.23
N GLY A 42 -10.47 7.16 10.72
CA GLY A 42 -10.71 7.23 9.27
C GLY A 42 -9.74 8.17 8.54
N ALA A 43 -9.33 9.27 9.17
CA ALA A 43 -8.35 10.20 8.59
C ALA A 43 -6.96 9.57 8.45
N GLN A 44 -6.49 8.89 9.51
CA GLN A 44 -5.20 8.17 9.48
C GLN A 44 -5.21 7.05 8.45
N ALA A 45 -6.31 6.30 8.35
CA ALA A 45 -6.42 5.26 7.34
C ALA A 45 -6.46 5.82 5.92
N ALA A 46 -7.16 6.92 5.69
CA ALA A 46 -7.16 7.59 4.38
C ALA A 46 -5.76 8.10 4.00
N GLU A 47 -4.98 8.60 4.96
CA GLU A 47 -3.59 9.00 4.74
C GLU A 47 -2.69 7.80 4.39
N ALA A 48 -2.76 6.72 5.18
CA ALA A 48 -2.01 5.50 4.93
C ALA A 48 -2.38 4.86 3.57
N ALA A 49 -3.66 4.86 3.20
CA ALA A 49 -4.13 4.35 1.92
C ALA A 49 -3.65 5.20 0.74
N ARG A 50 -3.63 6.54 0.86
CA ARG A 50 -3.05 7.43 -0.15
C ARG A 50 -1.56 7.15 -0.35
N TRP A 51 -0.80 7.10 0.74
CA TRP A 51 0.63 6.79 0.69
C TRP A 51 0.91 5.45 -0.02
N ALA A 52 0.13 4.42 0.31
CA ALA A 52 0.29 3.10 -0.30
C ALA A 52 -0.07 3.09 -1.79
N ARG A 53 -1.15 3.78 -2.20
CA ARG A 53 -1.51 3.93 -3.62
C ARG A 53 -0.44 4.66 -4.41
N ASP A 54 0.16 5.71 -3.84
CA ASP A 54 1.24 6.44 -4.52
C ASP A 54 2.51 5.61 -4.65
N LEU A 55 2.82 4.79 -3.64
CA LEU A 55 3.93 3.84 -3.72
C LEU A 55 3.66 2.74 -4.75
N ALA A 56 2.42 2.22 -4.84
CA ALA A 56 2.01 1.27 -5.86
C ALA A 56 2.24 1.82 -7.28
N LYS A 57 1.86 3.08 -7.55
CA LYS A 57 2.10 3.74 -8.85
C LYS A 57 3.59 3.79 -9.22
N ARG A 58 4.48 3.97 -8.25
CA ARG A 58 5.94 3.97 -8.49
C ARG A 58 6.46 2.58 -8.86
N PHE A 59 5.82 1.52 -8.39
CA PHE A 59 6.16 0.15 -8.76
C PHE A 59 5.64 -0.24 -10.16
N SER A 60 4.60 0.40 -10.70
CA SER A 60 4.01 0.04 -12.02
C SER A 60 4.72 0.64 -13.24
N GLY A 61 5.72 1.50 -13.06
CA GLY A 61 6.56 2.00 -14.17
C GLY A 61 7.74 1.09 -14.46
#